data_AF-A0A075I6Y6-F1
#
_entry.id   AF-A0A075I6Y6-F1
#
_cell.length_a   1.000
_cell.length_b   1.000
_cell.length_c   1.000
_cell.angle_alpha   90.00
_cell.angle_beta   90.00
_cell.angle_gamma   90.00
#
_symmetry.space_group_name_H-M   'P 1'
#
loop_
_entity.id
_entity.type
_entity.pdbx_description
1 polymer ?
#
loop_
_entity_poly.entity_id
_entity_poly.type
_entity_poly.pdbx_seq_one_letter_code
_entity_poly.pdbx_strand_id
1 'polypeptide(L)'
;MLTVLTEVKKMVPKWVRIMRIQREITPNEIQAGPKSGNLRQIIHKRLKDQGYSCKCIRCREAGLSRKNMQSEFLKLNRQEYDSSNGREIFISFDDKDESIYGFLRLRKPSELAHRNEITQNSCIVRELHVFGKSIKIGNHEEDGIQHSGLGRKLMNEAEKFQKRILIQKSFLSSVRLVRVNITKN
;
A
#
# COMPACT_ATOMS: atom_id res chain seq x y z
N MET A 1 11.49 24.17 -2.80
CA MET A 1 10.91 22.90 -3.33
C MET A 1 11.55 21.65 -2.74
N LEU A 2 12.87 21.41 -2.90
CA LEU A 2 13.51 20.18 -2.41
C LEU A 2 13.31 19.92 -0.91
N THR A 3 13.48 20.95 -0.06
CA THR A 3 13.27 20.86 1.38
C THR A 3 11.86 20.39 1.72
N VAL A 4 10.84 21.01 1.12
CA VAL A 4 9.43 20.62 1.30
C VAL A 4 9.21 19.15 0.96
N LEU A 5 9.72 18.69 -0.19
CA LEU A 5 9.56 17.30 -0.62
C LEU A 5 10.30 16.30 0.30
N THR A 6 11.46 16.71 0.84
CA THR A 6 12.19 15.92 1.83
C THR A 6 11.39 15.80 3.14
N GLU A 7 10.89 16.91 3.69
CA GLU A 7 10.11 16.91 4.94
C GLU A 7 8.80 16.11 4.80
N VAL A 8 8.07 16.29 3.68
CA VAL A 8 6.87 15.50 3.39
C VAL A 8 7.16 14.00 3.39
N LYS A 9 8.30 13.59 2.82
CA LYS A 9 8.70 12.17 2.80
C LYS A 9 9.13 11.62 4.16
N LYS A 10 9.45 12.46 5.14
CA LYS A 10 9.70 12.01 6.52
C LYS A 10 8.40 11.68 7.25
N MET A 11 7.36 12.50 7.05
CA MET A 11 6.07 12.37 7.76
C MET A 11 5.06 11.45 7.07
N VAL A 12 5.30 11.05 5.83
CA VAL A 12 4.33 10.26 5.05
C VAL A 12 3.99 8.93 5.75
N PRO A 13 2.70 8.66 6.03
CA PRO A 13 2.28 7.41 6.64
C PRO A 13 2.58 6.18 5.77
N LYS A 14 2.71 5.03 6.42
CA LYS A 14 3.02 3.74 5.78
C LYS A 14 1.97 3.28 4.78
N TRP A 15 0.72 3.71 4.93
CA TRP A 15 -0.39 3.38 4.04
C TRP A 15 -0.52 4.31 2.82
N VAL A 16 0.32 5.33 2.68
CA VAL A 16 0.29 6.24 1.52
C VAL A 16 1.22 5.75 0.42
N ARG A 17 0.77 5.79 -0.83
CA ARG A 17 1.60 5.52 -2.02
C ARG A 17 1.85 6.83 -2.77
N ILE A 18 3.10 7.30 -2.76
CA ILE A 18 3.51 8.47 -3.55
C ILE A 18 3.81 7.98 -4.97
N MET A 19 3.22 8.59 -6.00
CA MET A 19 3.53 8.29 -7.40
C MET A 19 4.98 8.65 -7.78
N ARG A 20 5.43 8.20 -8.95
CA ARG A 20 6.76 8.57 -9.44
C ARG A 20 6.78 10.08 -9.67
N ILE A 21 7.73 10.76 -9.02
CA ILE A 21 7.97 12.20 -9.23
C ILE A 21 8.66 12.32 -10.58
N GLN A 22 7.89 12.51 -11.64
CA GLN A 22 8.32 12.71 -13.01
C GLN A 22 7.50 13.82 -13.64
N ARG A 23 8.05 14.42 -14.69
CA ARG A 23 7.35 15.35 -15.56
C ARG A 23 7.42 14.82 -16.97
N GLU A 24 6.30 14.92 -17.67
CA GLU A 24 6.21 14.70 -19.12
C GLU A 24 6.42 16.04 -19.84
N ILE A 25 7.41 16.81 -19.39
CA ILE A 25 7.76 18.14 -19.93
C ILE A 25 9.26 18.14 -20.17
N THR A 26 9.68 18.57 -21.36
CA THR A 26 11.10 18.64 -21.69
C THR A 26 11.77 19.80 -20.96
N PRO A 27 13.09 19.71 -20.66
CA PRO A 27 13.80 20.79 -19.98
C PRO A 27 13.74 22.16 -20.70
N ASN A 28 13.58 22.14 -22.02
CA ASN A 28 13.54 23.34 -22.87
C ASN A 28 12.23 24.12 -22.73
N GLU A 29 11.13 23.44 -22.36
CA GLU A 29 9.82 24.06 -22.12
C GLU A 29 9.72 24.71 -20.72
N ILE A 30 10.72 24.50 -19.86
CA ILE A 30 10.74 25.01 -18.49
C ILE A 30 11.34 26.41 -18.46
N GLN A 31 10.48 27.42 -18.39
CA GLN A 31 10.90 28.82 -18.20
C GLN A 31 11.51 29.06 -16.82
N ALA A 32 10.91 28.51 -15.75
CA ALA A 32 11.40 28.64 -14.38
C ALA A 32 11.18 27.36 -13.56
N GLY A 33 12.10 27.11 -12.62
CA GLY A 33 12.06 25.95 -11.73
C GLY A 33 13.06 24.83 -12.07
N PRO A 34 12.95 23.67 -11.41
CA PRO A 34 13.93 22.59 -11.55
C PRO A 34 13.84 21.93 -12.92
N LYS A 35 14.94 21.95 -13.68
CA LYS A 35 15.04 21.33 -15.01
C LYS A 35 15.52 19.86 -14.98
N SER A 36 16.09 19.43 -13.85
CA SER A 36 16.68 18.11 -13.70
C SER A 36 15.63 17.00 -13.49
N GLY A 37 15.67 15.95 -14.31
CA GLY A 37 14.77 14.79 -14.19
C GLY A 37 15.07 13.83 -13.03
N ASN A 38 16.19 14.02 -12.31
CA ASN A 38 16.67 13.14 -11.24
C ASN A 38 16.22 13.55 -9.82
N LEU A 39 15.17 14.38 -9.71
CA LEU A 39 14.67 14.94 -8.44
C LEU A 39 14.48 13.87 -7.34
N ARG A 40 13.96 12.70 -7.71
CA ARG A 40 13.78 11.58 -6.79
C ARG A 40 15.11 11.14 -6.14
N GLN A 41 16.17 10.99 -6.93
CA GLN A 41 17.48 10.57 -6.43
C GLN A 41 18.05 11.58 -5.44
N ILE A 42 17.93 12.87 -5.75
CA ILE A 42 18.39 13.97 -4.88
C ILE A 42 17.68 13.92 -3.53
N ILE A 43 16.34 13.74 -3.54
CA ILE A 43 15.56 13.68 -2.29
C ILE A 43 15.94 12.44 -1.46
N HIS A 44 16.12 11.29 -2.09
CA HIS A 44 16.54 10.06 -1.40
C HIS A 44 17.92 10.20 -0.77
N LYS A 45 18.87 10.83 -1.48
CA LYS A 45 20.21 11.14 -0.94
C LYS A 45 20.10 12.03 0.30
N ARG A 46 19.36 13.13 0.23
CA ARG A 46 19.16 14.04 1.38
C ARG A 46 18.52 13.36 2.58
N LEU A 47 17.52 12.51 2.37
CA LEU A 47 16.92 11.73 3.45
C LEU A 47 17.97 10.85 4.14
N LYS A 48 18.79 10.14 3.35
CA LYS A 48 19.86 9.28 3.87
C LYS A 48 20.90 10.09 4.63
N ASP A 49 21.35 11.23 4.10
CA ASP A 49 22.33 12.10 4.73
C ASP A 49 21.82 12.66 6.08
N GLN A 50 20.50 12.78 6.24
CA GLN A 50 19.84 13.19 7.48
C GLN A 50 19.44 12.02 8.40
N GLY A 51 19.80 10.77 8.06
CA GLY A 51 19.43 9.59 8.86
C GLY A 51 17.97 9.13 8.72
N TYR A 52 17.23 9.64 7.73
CA TYR A 52 15.84 9.28 7.48
C TYR A 52 15.67 8.31 6.31
N SER A 53 14.57 7.54 6.35
CA SER A 53 14.10 6.72 5.23
C SER A 53 12.61 6.99 4.97
N CYS A 54 12.22 7.12 3.70
CA CYS A 54 10.82 7.33 3.32
C CYS A 54 10.01 6.05 3.53
N LYS A 55 8.91 6.14 4.30
CA LYS A 55 8.09 4.98 4.68
C LYS A 55 6.84 4.75 3.82
N CYS A 56 6.65 5.53 2.76
CA CYS A 56 5.53 5.33 1.83
C CYS A 56 5.62 3.97 1.10
N ILE A 57 4.48 3.46 0.65
CA ILE A 57 4.37 2.17 -0.05
C ILE A 57 5.39 2.08 -1.19
N ARG A 58 5.46 3.11 -2.05
CA ARG A 58 6.38 3.14 -3.21
C ARG A 58 7.86 3.00 -2.86
N CYS A 59 8.29 3.43 -1.67
CA CYS A 59 9.69 3.31 -1.26
C CYS A 59 10.01 1.97 -0.61
N ARG A 60 8.98 1.17 -0.31
CA ARG A 60 9.08 -0.11 0.36
C ARG A 60 8.71 -1.30 -0.54
N GLU A 61 8.17 -1.09 -1.74
CA GLU A 61 7.71 -2.17 -2.63
C GLU A 61 8.84 -3.20 -2.86
N ALA A 62 8.60 -4.47 -2.52
CA ALA A 62 9.62 -5.53 -2.55
C ALA A 62 10.27 -5.72 -3.93
N GLY A 63 9.52 -5.45 -5.01
CA GLY A 63 10.03 -5.44 -6.39
C GLY A 63 11.21 -4.48 -6.61
N LEU A 64 11.37 -3.45 -5.77
CA LEU A 64 12.53 -2.55 -5.80
C LEU A 64 13.72 -3.08 -5.01
N SER A 65 13.49 -3.93 -3.99
CA SER A 65 14.53 -4.40 -3.07
C SER A 65 15.32 -5.61 -3.59
N ARG A 66 14.89 -6.26 -4.69
CA ARG A 66 15.52 -7.47 -5.28
C ARG A 66 15.73 -8.64 -4.29
N LYS A 67 15.04 -8.64 -3.14
CA LYS A 67 15.15 -9.68 -2.11
C LYS A 67 14.04 -10.72 -2.31
N ASN A 68 14.43 -11.96 -2.58
CA ASN A 68 13.53 -13.10 -2.54
C ASN A 68 13.41 -13.55 -1.08
N MET A 69 12.28 -13.25 -0.45
CA MET A 69 11.98 -13.68 0.92
C MET A 69 10.84 -14.70 0.89
N GLN A 70 11.01 -15.82 1.59
CA GLN A 70 9.94 -16.80 1.74
C GLN A 70 8.80 -16.21 2.58
N SER A 71 7.55 -16.60 2.25
CA SER A 71 6.36 -16.02 2.87
C SER A 71 6.28 -16.21 4.39
N GLU A 72 6.98 -17.19 4.95
CA GLU A 72 7.02 -17.48 6.39
C GLU A 72 7.78 -16.44 7.21
N PHE A 73 8.71 -15.71 6.60
CA PHE A 73 9.45 -14.64 7.27
C PHE A 73 8.76 -13.27 7.16
N LEU A 74 7.58 -13.22 6.52
CA LEU A 74 6.82 -11.98 6.37
C LEU A 74 5.92 -11.77 7.57
N LYS A 75 6.03 -10.59 8.17
CA LYS A 75 5.19 -10.16 9.29
C LYS A 75 3.90 -9.53 8.75
N LEU A 76 2.77 -9.99 9.28
CA LEU A 76 1.48 -9.33 9.08
C LEU A 76 1.41 -8.08 9.95
N ASN A 77 1.20 -6.91 9.34
CA ASN A 77 1.00 -5.64 10.02
C ASN A 77 -0.41 -5.10 9.76
N ARG A 78 -0.94 -4.34 10.72
CA ARG A 78 -2.25 -3.70 10.67
C ARG A 78 -2.15 -2.28 11.20
N GLN A 79 -2.73 -1.32 10.50
CA GLN A 79 -2.80 0.08 10.91
C GLN A 79 -4.21 0.60 10.65
N GLU A 80 -4.85 1.14 11.70
CA GLU A 80 -6.18 1.74 11.61
C GLU A 80 -6.05 3.27 11.63
N TYR A 81 -6.87 3.95 10.85
CA TYR A 81 -6.94 5.42 10.83
C TYR A 81 -8.32 5.89 10.41
N ASP A 82 -8.73 7.06 10.91
CA ASP A 82 -10.02 7.65 10.58
C ASP A 82 -9.92 8.43 9.26
N SER A 83 -10.92 8.29 8.39
CA SER A 83 -10.95 8.97 7.09
C SER A 83 -12.38 9.12 6.58
N SER A 84 -12.75 10.37 6.25
CA SER A 84 -14.07 10.73 5.70
C SER A 84 -15.21 10.12 6.52
N ASN A 85 -15.20 10.36 7.83
CA ASN A 85 -16.18 9.87 8.82
C ASN A 85 -16.31 8.33 8.91
N GLY A 86 -15.44 7.58 8.26
CA GLY A 86 -15.33 6.13 8.37
C GLY A 86 -13.97 5.73 8.93
N ARG A 87 -13.74 4.43 9.02
CA ARG A 87 -12.47 3.88 9.50
C ARG A 87 -11.80 3.06 8.41
N GLU A 88 -10.54 3.35 8.17
CA GLU A 88 -9.68 2.63 7.24
C GLU A 88 -8.75 1.69 8.01
N ILE A 89 -8.51 0.51 7.45
CA ILE A 89 -7.65 -0.51 7.99
C ILE A 89 -6.70 -0.94 6.88
N PHE A 90 -5.43 -0.62 7.06
CA PHE A 90 -4.35 -1.02 6.17
C PHE A 90 -3.69 -2.28 6.71
N ILE A 91 -3.83 -3.39 5.97
CA ILE A 91 -3.24 -4.69 6.29
C ILE A 91 -2.08 -4.92 5.32
N SER A 92 -0.88 -5.24 5.80
CA SER A 92 0.28 -5.51 4.93
C SER A 92 1.09 -6.71 5.38
N PHE A 93 1.82 -7.30 4.43
CA PHE A 93 2.90 -8.24 4.69
C PHE A 93 4.23 -7.55 4.42
N ASP A 94 5.04 -7.42 5.47
CA ASP A 94 6.34 -6.74 5.42
C ASP A 94 7.47 -7.66 5.89
N ASP A 95 8.68 -7.51 5.35
CA ASP A 95 9.88 -8.18 5.89
C ASP A 95 10.50 -7.40 7.06
N LYS A 96 11.63 -7.92 7.59
CA LYS A 96 12.40 -7.28 8.67
C LYS A 96 12.97 -5.89 8.31
N ASP A 97 13.17 -5.63 7.02
CA ASP A 97 13.69 -4.38 6.49
C ASP A 97 12.56 -3.40 6.10
N GLU A 98 11.32 -3.74 6.47
CA GLU A 98 10.07 -3.05 6.13
C GLU A 98 9.72 -3.06 4.64
N SER A 99 10.30 -3.93 3.81
CA SER A 99 9.87 -4.10 2.43
C SER A 99 8.47 -4.71 2.39
N ILE A 100 7.55 -4.13 1.61
CA ILE A 100 6.16 -4.56 1.50
C ILE A 100 5.99 -5.52 0.32
N TYR A 101 5.44 -6.71 0.59
CA TYR A 101 5.21 -7.77 -0.38
C TYR A 101 3.74 -7.84 -0.83
N GLY A 102 2.83 -7.29 -0.04
CA GLY A 102 1.44 -7.12 -0.42
C GLY A 102 0.67 -6.36 0.66
N PHE A 103 -0.45 -5.77 0.27
CA PHE A 103 -1.33 -5.07 1.18
C PHE A 103 -2.79 -5.13 0.76
N LEU A 104 -3.67 -4.85 1.71
CA LEU A 104 -5.10 -4.71 1.54
C LEU A 104 -5.58 -3.45 2.26
N ARG A 105 -6.42 -2.67 1.61
CA ARG A 105 -7.16 -1.55 2.22
C ARG A 105 -8.60 -1.99 2.48
N LEU A 106 -8.95 -2.08 3.75
CA LEU A 106 -10.31 -2.38 4.19
C LEU A 106 -10.92 -1.11 4.77
N ARG A 107 -12.16 -0.80 4.37
CA ARG A 107 -12.91 0.35 4.91
C ARG A 107 -14.15 -0.14 5.63
N LYS A 108 -14.31 0.33 6.87
CA LYS A 108 -15.61 0.39 7.53
C LYS A 108 -16.28 1.70 7.12
N PRO A 109 -17.36 1.65 6.33
CA PRO A 109 -18.04 2.85 5.85
C PRO A 109 -18.66 3.63 7.00
N SER A 110 -18.88 4.92 6.76
CA SER A 110 -19.70 5.76 7.62
C SER A 110 -21.19 5.48 7.37
N GLU A 111 -22.04 6.02 8.24
CA GLU A 111 -23.50 5.96 8.08
C GLU A 111 -24.00 6.73 6.83
N LEU A 112 -23.14 7.55 6.23
CA LEU A 112 -23.42 8.33 5.02
C LEU A 112 -23.20 7.52 3.72
N ALA A 113 -22.96 6.22 3.80
CA ALA A 113 -22.81 5.39 2.61
C ALA A 113 -24.13 5.31 1.84
N HIS A 114 -24.12 5.72 0.57
CA HIS A 114 -25.33 5.88 -0.24
C HIS A 114 -25.74 4.61 -1.01
N ARG A 115 -24.86 3.61 -1.11
CA ARG A 115 -25.13 2.42 -1.90
C ARG A 115 -25.88 1.38 -1.10
N ASN A 116 -27.00 0.89 -1.63
CA ASN A 116 -27.88 -0.06 -0.96
C ASN A 116 -27.19 -1.38 -0.57
N GLU A 117 -26.17 -1.81 -1.31
CA GLU A 117 -25.39 -3.01 -0.98
C GLU A 117 -24.42 -2.83 0.22
N ILE A 118 -24.21 -1.59 0.67
CA ILE A 118 -23.34 -1.24 1.78
C ILE A 118 -24.20 -0.94 3.01
N THR A 119 -24.24 -1.89 3.93
CA THR A 119 -24.95 -1.72 5.21
C THR A 119 -23.99 -1.30 6.31
N GLN A 120 -24.53 -0.92 7.48
CA GLN A 120 -23.72 -0.63 8.67
C GLN A 120 -22.86 -1.82 9.15
N ASN A 121 -23.23 -3.04 8.72
CA ASN A 121 -22.54 -4.28 9.03
C ASN A 121 -21.63 -4.75 7.89
N SER A 122 -21.44 -3.95 6.84
CA SER A 122 -20.53 -4.25 5.74
C SER A 122 -19.15 -3.63 5.96
N CYS A 123 -18.10 -4.30 5.47
CA CYS A 123 -16.82 -3.67 5.19
C CYS A 123 -16.49 -3.82 3.71
N ILE A 124 -15.68 -2.88 3.21
CA ILE A 124 -15.36 -2.73 1.79
C ILE A 124 -13.88 -2.99 1.60
N VAL A 125 -13.52 -3.97 0.77
CA VAL A 125 -12.14 -4.09 0.30
C VAL A 125 -11.97 -3.09 -0.84
N ARG A 126 -11.19 -2.04 -0.58
CA ARG A 126 -10.94 -0.94 -1.53
C ARG A 126 -9.79 -1.24 -2.48
N GLU A 127 -8.81 -1.98 -2.01
CA GLU A 127 -7.62 -2.34 -2.78
C GLU A 127 -7.05 -3.62 -2.20
N LEU A 128 -6.64 -4.55 -3.07
CA LEU A 128 -5.79 -5.68 -2.74
C LEU A 128 -4.67 -5.68 -3.76
N HIS A 129 -3.44 -5.62 -3.28
CA HIS A 129 -2.26 -5.59 -4.14
C HIS A 129 -1.19 -6.54 -3.59
N VAL A 130 -0.64 -7.38 -4.45
CA VAL A 130 0.49 -8.27 -4.14
C VAL A 130 1.59 -7.96 -5.13
N PHE A 131 2.77 -7.61 -4.62
CA PHE A 131 3.92 -7.31 -5.46
C PHE A 131 4.53 -8.62 -5.98
N GLY A 132 4.62 -8.75 -7.31
CA GLY A 132 5.33 -9.85 -7.96
C GLY A 132 6.84 -9.64 -7.97
N LYS A 133 7.59 -10.68 -8.37
CA LYS A 133 9.02 -10.53 -8.72
C LYS A 133 9.14 -9.50 -9.86
N SER A 134 9.99 -8.49 -9.69
CA SER A 134 10.45 -7.68 -10.82
C SER A 134 11.50 -8.49 -11.56
N ILE A 135 11.15 -9.07 -12.71
CA ILE A 135 12.09 -9.81 -13.56
C ILE A 135 13.13 -8.81 -14.10
N LYS A 136 14.42 -9.17 -14.10
CA LYS A 136 15.45 -8.42 -14.83
C LYS A 136 15.15 -8.55 -16.32
N ILE A 137 15.10 -7.44 -17.05
CA ILE A 137 15.05 -7.47 -18.52
C ILE A 137 16.20 -8.37 -19.01
N GLY A 138 15.87 -9.50 -19.66
CA GLY A 138 16.84 -10.45 -20.22
C GLY A 138 17.05 -11.77 -19.46
N ASN A 139 16.49 -11.96 -18.25
CA ASN A 139 16.59 -13.24 -17.54
C ASN A 139 15.21 -13.90 -17.40
N HIS A 140 15.04 -15.10 -17.96
CA HIS A 140 13.94 -15.99 -17.64
C HIS A 140 14.35 -16.84 -16.42
N GLU A 141 13.63 -16.74 -15.31
CA GLU A 141 13.63 -17.80 -14.29
C GLU A 141 12.37 -18.63 -14.49
N GLU A 142 12.54 -19.93 -14.75
CA GLU A 142 11.45 -20.91 -14.86
C GLU A 142 10.84 -21.26 -13.47
N ASP A 143 11.52 -20.95 -12.37
CA ASP A 143 11.09 -21.29 -10.99
C ASP A 143 10.74 -20.07 -10.13
N GLY A 144 9.87 -19.22 -10.65
CA GLY A 144 9.25 -18.16 -9.86
C GLY A 144 8.22 -18.74 -8.90
N ILE A 145 8.60 -19.06 -7.66
CA ILE A 145 7.64 -19.22 -6.55
C ILE A 145 6.82 -17.93 -6.50
N GLN A 146 5.69 -17.96 -7.18
CA GLN A 146 4.66 -16.95 -7.14
C GLN A 146 4.25 -16.87 -5.68
N HIS A 147 4.06 -15.67 -5.13
CA HIS A 147 3.48 -15.46 -3.79
C HIS A 147 1.97 -15.84 -3.78
N SER A 148 1.64 -17.01 -4.34
CA SER A 148 0.30 -17.56 -4.64
C SER A 148 -0.63 -17.54 -3.42
N GLY A 149 -0.08 -17.48 -2.20
CA GLY A 149 -0.83 -17.41 -0.96
C GLY A 149 -1.06 -16.02 -0.34
N LEU A 150 -0.29 -14.97 -0.69
CA LEU A 150 -0.33 -13.70 0.07
C LEU A 150 -1.67 -12.99 -0.08
N GLY A 151 -2.21 -12.93 -1.31
CA GLY A 151 -3.52 -12.32 -1.56
C GLY A 151 -4.64 -13.02 -0.77
N ARG A 152 -4.61 -14.37 -0.73
CA ARG A 152 -5.55 -15.17 0.06
C ARG A 152 -5.38 -14.92 1.56
N LYS A 153 -4.15 -14.88 2.06
CA LYS A 153 -3.88 -14.56 3.48
C LYS A 153 -4.40 -13.17 3.85
N LEU A 154 -4.17 -12.15 3.02
CA LEU A 154 -4.70 -10.79 3.24
C LEU A 154 -6.23 -10.76 3.29
N MET A 155 -6.89 -11.46 2.38
CA MET A 155 -8.35 -11.57 2.38
C MET A 155 -8.88 -12.29 3.62
N ASN A 156 -8.27 -13.40 4.02
CA ASN A 156 -8.64 -14.13 5.23
C ASN A 156 -8.50 -13.23 6.48
N GLU A 157 -7.45 -12.41 6.54
CA GLU A 157 -7.22 -11.47 7.65
C GLU A 157 -8.23 -10.32 7.66
N ALA A 158 -8.73 -9.89 6.49
CA ALA A 158 -9.82 -8.93 6.36
C ALA A 158 -11.16 -9.52 6.82
N GLU A 159 -11.47 -10.76 6.41
CA GLU A 159 -12.69 -11.47 6.83
C GLU A 159 -12.72 -11.74 8.34
N LYS A 160 -11.58 -12.15 8.93
CA LYS A 160 -11.45 -12.29 10.39
C LYS A 160 -11.70 -10.97 11.12
N PHE A 161 -11.16 -9.88 10.59
CA PHE A 161 -11.36 -8.55 11.18
C PHE A 161 -12.82 -8.12 11.14
N GLN A 162 -13.49 -8.38 10.01
CA GLN A 162 -14.90 -8.08 9.85
C GLN A 162 -15.76 -8.81 10.88
N LYS A 163 -15.53 -10.11 11.07
CA LYS A 163 -16.22 -10.90 12.10
C LYS A 163 -15.99 -10.34 13.50
N ARG A 164 -14.77 -9.89 13.81
CA ARG A 164 -14.41 -9.35 15.13
C ARG A 164 -15.11 -8.02 15.46
N ILE A 165 -15.25 -7.12 14.48
CA ILE A 165 -16.01 -5.87 14.66
C ILE A 165 -17.48 -6.16 14.98
N LEU A 166 -18.06 -7.18 14.35
CA LEU A 166 -19.48 -7.53 14.51
C LEU A 166 -19.76 -8.21 15.85
N ILE A 167 -18.87 -9.10 16.32
CA ILE A 167 -19.01 -9.73 17.65
C ILE A 167 -19.05 -8.68 18.78
N GLN A 168 -18.31 -7.58 18.64
CA GLN A 168 -18.36 -6.46 19.60
C GLN A 168 -19.66 -5.64 19.53
N LYS A 169 -20.48 -5.78 18.48
CA LYS A 169 -21.66 -4.95 18.21
C LYS A 169 -23.02 -5.67 18.32
N SER A 170 -23.07 -6.92 18.77
CA SER A 170 -24.27 -7.75 19.05
C SER A 170 -24.51 -8.94 18.09
N PHE A 171 -25.17 -9.97 18.62
CA PHE A 171 -25.41 -11.32 18.06
C PHE A 171 -26.12 -11.31 16.69
N LEU A 172 -25.57 -12.09 15.74
CA LEU A 172 -26.18 -12.66 14.53
C LEU A 172 -26.95 -11.70 13.57
N SER A 173 -26.27 -11.25 12.51
CA SER A 173 -26.89 -11.06 11.19
C SER A 173 -25.86 -11.19 10.05
N SER A 174 -26.32 -11.59 8.87
CA SER A 174 -25.56 -12.02 7.69
C SER A 174 -24.41 -11.07 7.29
N VAL A 175 -23.19 -11.61 7.21
CA VAL A 175 -21.94 -10.86 6.94
C VAL A 175 -21.75 -10.64 5.44
N ARG A 176 -21.46 -9.40 5.01
CA ARG A 176 -21.14 -9.10 3.61
C ARG A 176 -19.84 -8.30 3.48
N LEU A 177 -18.84 -8.92 2.85
CA LEU A 177 -17.65 -8.22 2.38
C LEU A 177 -17.93 -7.72 0.96
N VAL A 178 -17.97 -6.41 0.77
CA VAL A 178 -18.18 -5.84 -0.57
C VAL A 178 -16.83 -5.72 -1.26
N ARG A 179 -16.63 -6.52 -2.31
CA ARG A 179 -15.47 -6.41 -3.21
C ARG A 179 -15.80 -5.38 -4.28
N VAL A 180 -15.20 -4.20 -4.20
CA VAL A 180 -15.29 -3.21 -5.29
C VAL A 180 -14.18 -3.54 -6.28
N ASN A 181 -14.50 -3.59 -7.58
CA ASN A 181 -13.63 -3.99 -8.69
C ASN A 181 -12.14 -3.77 -8.40
N ILE A 182 -11.47 -4.84 -7.98
CA ILE A 182 -10.04 -4.86 -7.72
C ILE A 182 -9.39 -4.92 -9.10
N THR A 183 -9.03 -3.76 -9.66
CA THR A 183 -8.30 -3.68 -10.92
C THR A 183 -6.96 -4.39 -10.75
N LYS A 184 -6.77 -5.50 -11.46
CA LYS A 184 -5.44 -6.08 -11.71
C LYS A 184 -4.70 -5.08 -12.61
N ASN A 185 -3.69 -4.40 -12.07
CA ASN A 185 -2.64 -3.80 -12.87
C ASN A 185 -1.51 -4.80 -13.04
#